data_AF-A0A6I6GY65-F1
#
_entry.id   AF-A0A6I6GY65-F1
#
_cell.length_a   1.000
_cell.length_b   1.000
_cell.length_c   1.000
_cell.angle_alpha   90.00
_cell.angle_beta   90.00
_cell.angle_gamma   90.00
#
_symmetry.space_group_name_H-M   'P 1'
#
loop_
_entity.id
_entity.type
_entity.pdbx_description
1 polymer ?
#
loop_
_entity_poly.entity_id
_entity_poly.type
_entity_poly.pdbx_seq_one_letter_code
_entity_poly.pdbx_strand_id
1 'polypeptide(L)'
;MKARALLPLVSTLVVAAMPVVAQAQASLAQVFNGEMLGTNLKYFESVAGVARTSFGDTHTYKVQGCEITADATGGTVHQLRLALSPACKADLSSFIGDFAPPANQPLTFAALHQSTGGPLEFYADCLEMCGNAYDPSVYALWEGPRAIGFTQVLVEAMLTDDAAIDAAGKWSTEMKKHKGEDFVIDNQYNCERSFDPIALQSFKPVAITAVTIGTQLSKPGC
;
A
#
# COMPACT_ATOMS: atom_id res chain seq x y z
N MET A 1 -53.93 -38.92 -59.09
CA MET A 1 -52.50 -39.30 -58.89
C MET A 1 -51.74 -38.10 -58.35
N LYS A 2 -51.16 -38.27 -57.15
CA LYS A 2 -50.05 -37.56 -56.47
C LYS A 2 -49.81 -36.05 -56.69
N ALA A 3 -50.01 -35.32 -55.58
CA ALA A 3 -49.53 -33.96 -55.32
C ALA A 3 -47.98 -33.90 -55.24
N ARG A 4 -47.40 -32.76 -55.64
CA ARG A 4 -46.02 -32.37 -55.33
C ARG A 4 -46.04 -30.96 -54.75
N ALA A 5 -45.88 -30.88 -53.44
CA ALA A 5 -45.59 -29.66 -52.71
C ALA A 5 -44.08 -29.42 -52.72
N LEU A 6 -43.65 -28.23 -53.13
CA LEU A 6 -42.28 -27.73 -52.99
C LEU A 6 -42.19 -26.99 -51.63
N LEU A 7 -41.43 -27.56 -50.70
CA LEU A 7 -41.06 -26.89 -49.44
C LEU A 7 -39.85 -25.97 -49.68
N PRO A 8 -39.85 -24.72 -49.17
CA PRO A 8 -38.65 -23.92 -49.08
C PRO A 8 -37.85 -24.33 -47.84
N LEU A 9 -36.57 -24.62 -48.02
CA LEU A 9 -35.62 -24.88 -46.94
C LEU A 9 -35.23 -23.52 -46.32
N VAL A 10 -35.81 -23.18 -45.16
CA VAL A 10 -35.38 -22.02 -44.36
C VAL A 10 -34.25 -22.50 -43.46
N SER A 11 -32.99 -22.15 -43.79
CA SER A 11 -31.85 -22.34 -42.90
C SER A 11 -31.90 -21.30 -41.78
N THR A 12 -32.29 -21.72 -40.58
CA THR A 12 -32.17 -20.94 -39.34
C THR A 12 -30.72 -20.96 -38.87
N LEU A 13 -30.02 -19.82 -39.03
CA LEU A 13 -28.72 -19.58 -38.40
C LEU A 13 -28.96 -19.30 -36.91
N VAL A 14 -28.68 -20.27 -36.04
CA VAL A 14 -28.73 -20.09 -34.59
C VAL A 14 -27.46 -19.34 -34.16
N VAL A 15 -27.58 -18.05 -33.89
CA VAL A 15 -26.54 -17.27 -33.21
C VAL A 15 -26.55 -17.72 -31.75
N ALA A 16 -25.61 -18.58 -31.37
CA ALA A 16 -25.36 -18.93 -29.98
C ALA A 16 -24.79 -17.70 -29.26
N ALA A 17 -25.66 -16.95 -28.58
CA ALA A 17 -25.23 -15.93 -27.62
C ALA A 17 -24.56 -16.66 -26.46
N MET A 18 -23.23 -16.80 -26.50
CA MET A 18 -22.48 -17.22 -25.31
C MET A 18 -22.68 -16.14 -24.24
N PRO A 19 -23.14 -16.49 -23.04
CA PRO A 19 -23.18 -15.52 -21.96
C PRO A 19 -21.73 -15.13 -21.69
N VAL A 20 -21.40 -13.85 -21.89
CA VAL A 20 -20.19 -13.28 -21.34
C VAL A 20 -20.35 -13.40 -19.83
N VAL A 21 -19.74 -14.42 -19.24
CA VAL A 21 -19.62 -14.51 -17.79
C VAL A 21 -18.74 -13.34 -17.40
N ALA A 22 -19.37 -12.23 -17.02
CA ALA A 22 -18.68 -11.14 -16.37
C ALA A 22 -18.06 -11.73 -15.10
N GLN A 23 -16.76 -12.03 -15.13
CA GLN A 23 -16.02 -12.36 -13.93
C GLN A 23 -16.24 -11.20 -12.97
N ALA A 24 -16.90 -11.46 -11.84
CA ALA A 24 -17.05 -10.47 -10.79
C ALA A 24 -15.63 -10.01 -10.42
N GLN A 25 -15.30 -8.76 -10.70
CA GLN A 25 -14.01 -8.20 -10.33
C GLN A 25 -13.91 -8.24 -8.81
N ALA A 26 -12.81 -8.78 -8.29
CA ALA A 26 -12.58 -8.78 -6.87
C ALA A 26 -12.62 -7.36 -6.33
N SER A 27 -13.18 -7.23 -5.13
CA SER A 27 -13.20 -5.96 -4.41
C SER A 27 -11.86 -5.71 -3.75
N LEU A 28 -11.54 -4.43 -3.51
CA LEU A 28 -10.35 -4.06 -2.75
C LEU A 28 -10.32 -4.76 -1.38
N ALA A 29 -11.46 -4.84 -0.68
CA ALA A 29 -11.56 -5.50 0.62
C ALA A 29 -11.31 -7.01 0.59
N GLN A 30 -11.54 -7.68 -0.55
CA GLN A 30 -11.23 -9.11 -0.71
C GLN A 30 -9.74 -9.38 -0.93
N VAL A 31 -8.98 -8.38 -1.40
CA VAL A 31 -7.56 -8.54 -1.78
C VAL A 31 -6.62 -7.87 -0.80
N PHE A 32 -6.98 -6.70 -0.28
CA PHE A 32 -6.21 -5.96 0.70
C PHE A 32 -6.80 -6.16 2.09
N ASN A 33 -6.58 -7.34 2.66
CA ASN A 33 -6.98 -7.69 4.02
C ASN A 33 -5.95 -8.62 4.69
N GLY A 34 -6.06 -8.76 6.02
CA GLY A 34 -5.14 -9.57 6.82
C GLY A 34 -5.13 -11.06 6.48
N GLU A 35 -6.23 -11.63 5.96
CA GLU A 35 -6.28 -13.06 5.58
C GLU A 35 -5.44 -13.37 4.35
N MET A 36 -5.11 -12.37 3.53
CA MET A 36 -4.25 -12.54 2.36
C MET A 36 -2.77 -12.66 2.73
N LEU A 37 -2.35 -12.13 3.88
CA LEU A 37 -1.00 -12.34 4.41
C LEU A 37 -0.82 -13.81 4.82
N GLY A 38 0.30 -14.41 4.42
CA GLY A 38 0.62 -15.81 4.66
C GLY A 38 -0.03 -16.79 3.67
N THR A 39 -0.85 -16.29 2.74
CA THR A 39 -1.38 -17.15 1.66
C THR A 39 -0.30 -17.42 0.61
N ASN A 40 -0.41 -18.54 -0.09
CA ASN A 40 0.46 -18.76 -1.25
C ASN A 40 0.06 -17.81 -2.40
N LEU A 41 1.04 -17.42 -3.22
CA LEU A 41 0.82 -16.48 -4.32
C LEU A 41 -0.30 -16.92 -5.27
N LYS A 42 -0.38 -18.22 -5.59
CA LYS A 42 -1.41 -18.73 -6.51
C LYS A 42 -2.83 -18.56 -5.96
N TYR A 43 -3.01 -18.73 -4.66
CA TYR A 43 -4.28 -18.48 -3.99
C TYR A 43 -4.61 -16.99 -4.01
N PHE A 44 -3.64 -16.14 -3.68
CA PHE A 44 -3.81 -14.69 -3.77
C PHE A 44 -4.25 -14.26 -5.19
N GLU A 45 -3.55 -14.74 -6.23
CA GLU A 45 -3.88 -14.44 -7.63
C GLU A 45 -5.24 -14.99 -8.08
N SER A 46 -5.72 -16.08 -7.45
CA SER A 46 -7.07 -16.58 -7.72
C SER A 46 -8.17 -15.61 -7.26
N VAL A 47 -7.84 -14.72 -6.30
CA VAL A 47 -8.72 -13.66 -5.81
C VAL A 47 -8.41 -12.34 -6.51
N ALA A 48 -7.16 -11.88 -6.50
CA ALA A 48 -6.73 -10.59 -7.03
C ALA A 48 -6.75 -10.50 -8.56
N GLY A 49 -6.77 -11.65 -9.25
CA GLY A 49 -6.45 -11.76 -10.65
C GLY A 49 -4.95 -11.85 -10.90
N VAL A 50 -4.56 -11.96 -12.16
CA VAL A 50 -3.16 -12.09 -12.57
C VAL A 50 -2.41 -10.77 -12.37
N ALA A 51 -1.16 -10.84 -11.91
CA ALA A 51 -0.28 -9.68 -11.78
C ALA A 51 -0.10 -8.96 -13.13
N ARG A 52 -0.17 -7.63 -13.12
CA ARG A 52 0.14 -6.79 -14.27
C ARG A 52 1.63 -6.75 -14.56
N THR A 53 2.43 -6.74 -13.51
CA THR A 53 3.89 -6.78 -13.56
C THR A 53 4.40 -7.65 -12.43
N SER A 54 5.51 -8.34 -12.69
CA SER A 54 6.23 -9.14 -11.70
C SER A 54 7.72 -8.86 -11.87
N PHE A 55 8.39 -8.49 -10.78
CA PHE A 55 9.83 -8.30 -10.74
C PHE A 55 10.38 -9.06 -9.52
N GLY A 56 11.03 -10.20 -9.77
CA GLY A 56 11.38 -11.12 -8.69
C GLY A 56 10.14 -11.58 -7.92
N ASP A 57 10.18 -11.44 -6.60
CA ASP A 57 9.08 -11.80 -5.68
C ASP A 57 8.04 -10.68 -5.51
N THR A 58 8.20 -9.54 -6.18
CA THR A 58 7.27 -8.41 -6.09
C THR A 58 6.30 -8.42 -7.28
N HIS A 59 5.00 -8.44 -6.98
CA HIS A 59 3.92 -8.55 -7.96
C HIS A 59 2.94 -7.40 -7.83
N THR A 60 2.60 -6.72 -8.92
CA THR A 60 1.67 -5.57 -8.91
C THR A 60 0.35 -5.91 -9.61
N TYR A 61 -0.76 -5.53 -8.99
CA TYR A 61 -2.13 -5.83 -9.39
C TYR A 61 -2.94 -4.55 -9.55
N LYS A 62 -4.02 -4.61 -10.33
CA LYS A 62 -5.01 -3.53 -10.43
C LYS A 62 -6.39 -4.05 -10.06
N VAL A 63 -6.84 -3.72 -8.86
CA VAL A 63 -8.11 -4.20 -8.29
C VAL A 63 -9.03 -3.00 -8.09
N GLN A 64 -10.17 -2.97 -8.78
CA GLN A 64 -11.10 -1.83 -8.78
C GLN A 64 -10.43 -0.47 -9.06
N GLY A 65 -9.38 -0.46 -9.88
CA GLY A 65 -8.61 0.75 -10.17
C GLY A 65 -7.55 1.12 -9.11
N CYS A 66 -7.42 0.35 -8.04
CA CYS A 66 -6.38 0.50 -7.03
C CYS A 66 -5.15 -0.35 -7.34
N GLU A 67 -3.97 0.24 -7.15
CA GLU A 67 -2.71 -0.46 -7.31
C GLU A 67 -2.33 -1.14 -6.01
N ILE A 68 -2.20 -2.46 -6.07
CA ILE A 68 -1.80 -3.30 -4.94
C ILE A 68 -0.49 -3.97 -5.34
N THR A 69 0.48 -3.97 -4.44
CA THR A 69 1.72 -4.72 -4.61
C THR A 69 1.79 -5.79 -3.53
N ALA A 70 2.05 -7.03 -3.93
CA ALA A 70 2.33 -8.14 -3.02
C ALA A 70 3.81 -8.50 -3.11
N ASP A 71 4.49 -8.58 -1.97
CA ASP A 71 5.75 -9.32 -1.89
C ASP A 71 5.44 -10.77 -1.53
N ALA A 72 5.85 -11.68 -2.40
CA ALA A 72 5.57 -13.10 -2.32
C ALA A 72 6.84 -13.95 -2.15
N THR A 73 7.83 -13.45 -1.40
CA THR A 73 9.10 -14.15 -1.15
C THR A 73 8.87 -15.61 -0.72
N GLY A 74 9.54 -16.56 -1.38
CA GLY A 74 9.35 -17.99 -1.09
C GLY A 74 7.97 -18.54 -1.48
N GLY A 75 7.23 -17.83 -2.34
CA GLY A 75 5.91 -18.22 -2.85
C GLY A 75 4.75 -17.92 -1.90
N THR A 76 4.99 -17.20 -0.80
CA THR A 76 4.00 -16.82 0.21
C THR A 76 3.91 -15.31 0.30
N VAL A 77 2.70 -14.76 0.34
CA VAL A 77 2.47 -13.31 0.45
C VAL A 77 2.86 -12.85 1.84
N HIS A 78 3.96 -12.12 1.96
CA HIS A 78 4.48 -11.61 3.23
C HIS A 78 4.14 -10.15 3.47
N GLN A 79 3.94 -9.39 2.40
CA GLN A 79 3.67 -7.96 2.47
C GLN A 79 2.62 -7.57 1.43
N LEU A 80 1.75 -6.64 1.80
CA LEU A 80 0.80 -6.00 0.90
C LEU A 80 0.96 -4.50 1.00
N ARG A 81 1.16 -3.84 -0.14
CA ARG A 81 1.16 -2.39 -0.28
C ARG A 81 -0.05 -1.95 -1.08
N LEU A 82 -0.73 -0.91 -0.62
CA LEU A 82 -1.80 -0.22 -1.34
C LEU A 82 -1.37 1.23 -1.61
N ALA A 83 -1.35 1.62 -2.89
CA ALA A 83 -1.26 3.02 -3.25
C ALA A 83 -2.59 3.71 -2.97
N LEU A 84 -2.56 4.77 -2.18
CA LEU A 84 -3.75 5.49 -1.72
C LEU A 84 -4.15 6.56 -2.73
N SER A 85 -5.46 6.76 -2.85
CA SER A 85 -6.05 7.83 -3.65
C SER A 85 -7.47 8.09 -3.14
N PRO A 86 -8.18 9.13 -3.63
CA PRO A 86 -9.58 9.33 -3.26
C PRO A 86 -10.48 8.10 -3.50
N ALA A 87 -10.14 7.26 -4.49
CA ALA A 87 -10.84 6.02 -4.80
C ALA A 87 -10.29 4.78 -4.07
N CYS A 88 -9.06 4.86 -3.55
CA CYS A 88 -8.33 3.73 -2.96
C CYS A 88 -8.01 4.03 -1.50
N LYS A 89 -8.89 3.57 -0.62
CA LYS A 89 -8.78 3.75 0.83
C LYS A 89 -8.37 2.44 1.47
N ALA A 90 -7.42 2.50 2.40
CA ALA A 90 -7.06 1.35 3.21
C ALA A 90 -8.02 1.19 4.38
N ASP A 91 -8.48 -0.04 4.59
CA ASP A 91 -9.10 -0.46 5.84
C ASP A 91 -8.11 -1.38 6.58
N LEU A 92 -7.58 -0.90 7.70
CA LEU A 92 -6.57 -1.62 8.48
C LEU A 92 -7.18 -2.59 9.50
N SER A 93 -8.50 -2.57 9.70
CA SER A 93 -9.17 -3.35 10.76
C SER A 93 -8.94 -4.85 10.63
N SER A 94 -8.94 -5.38 9.40
CA SER A 94 -8.65 -6.80 9.15
C SER A 94 -7.19 -7.20 9.41
N PHE A 95 -6.27 -6.24 9.43
CA PHE A 95 -4.84 -6.50 9.64
C PHE A 95 -4.46 -6.36 11.12
N ILE A 96 -4.94 -5.31 11.79
CA ILE A 96 -4.47 -4.91 13.11
C ILE A 96 -5.61 -4.70 14.12
N GLY A 97 -6.84 -5.11 13.81
CA GLY A 97 -7.97 -5.12 14.73
C GLY A 97 -8.24 -3.75 15.35
N ASP A 98 -8.38 -3.70 16.68
CA ASP A 98 -8.70 -2.50 17.44
C ASP A 98 -7.60 -1.43 17.43
N PHE A 99 -6.40 -1.74 16.92
CA PHE A 99 -5.35 -0.73 16.71
C PHE A 99 -5.57 0.10 15.45
N ALA A 100 -6.46 -0.34 14.54
CA ALA A 100 -6.72 0.34 13.29
C ALA A 100 -7.47 1.67 13.50
N PRO A 101 -7.03 2.76 12.84
CA PRO A 101 -7.84 3.97 12.77
C PRO A 101 -9.20 3.67 12.14
N PRO A 102 -10.26 4.41 12.51
CA PRO A 102 -11.59 4.22 11.92
C PRO A 102 -11.56 4.31 10.39
N ALA A 103 -12.06 3.28 9.70
CA ALA A 103 -12.02 3.18 8.24
C ALA A 103 -12.80 4.29 7.49
N ASN A 104 -13.65 5.04 8.20
CA ASN A 104 -14.39 6.18 7.65
C ASN A 104 -13.59 7.49 7.67
N GLN A 105 -12.39 7.52 8.24
CA GLN A 105 -11.51 8.69 8.28
C GLN A 105 -10.32 8.49 7.33
N PRO A 106 -9.76 9.58 6.77
CA PRO A 106 -8.51 9.49 6.02
C PRO A 106 -7.40 8.92 6.91
N LEU A 107 -6.71 7.89 6.41
CA LEU A 107 -5.50 7.41 7.06
C LEU A 107 -4.43 8.51 6.95
N THR A 108 -3.79 8.83 8.07
CA THR A 108 -2.73 9.85 8.19
C THR A 108 -1.73 9.39 9.25
N PHE A 109 -0.53 10.00 9.29
CA PHE A 109 0.44 9.76 10.36
C PHE A 109 -0.18 10.00 11.76
N ALA A 110 -0.92 11.09 11.91
CA ALA A 110 -1.56 11.45 13.17
C ALA A 110 -2.66 10.46 13.57
N ALA A 111 -3.53 10.06 12.63
CA ALA A 111 -4.59 9.08 12.90
C ALA A 111 -4.02 7.72 13.29
N LEU A 112 -2.96 7.26 12.61
CA LEU A 112 -2.28 6.02 12.97
C LEU A 112 -1.71 6.09 14.38
N HIS A 113 -0.93 7.12 14.70
CA HIS A 113 -0.35 7.29 16.04
C HIS A 113 -1.42 7.35 17.15
N GLN A 114 -2.51 8.10 16.93
CA GLN A 114 -3.60 8.23 17.89
C GLN A 114 -4.30 6.89 18.15
N SER A 115 -4.54 6.12 17.09
CA SER A 115 -5.24 4.85 17.18
C SER A 115 -4.41 3.75 17.80
N THR A 116 -3.13 3.66 17.42
CA THR A 116 -2.26 2.59 17.89
C THR A 116 -1.74 2.83 19.30
N GLY A 117 -1.68 4.10 19.75
CA GLY A 117 -1.12 4.49 21.04
C GLY A 117 0.38 4.19 21.19
N GLY A 118 1.03 3.71 20.14
CA GLY A 118 2.44 3.33 20.10
C GLY A 118 3.33 4.38 19.44
N PRO A 119 4.66 4.28 19.61
CA PRO A 119 5.59 5.13 18.88
C PRO A 119 5.50 4.84 17.38
N LEU A 120 5.72 5.88 16.58
CA LEU A 120 5.98 5.74 15.15
C LEU A 120 7.47 6.01 14.92
N GLU A 121 8.14 5.06 14.29
CA GLU A 121 9.54 5.17 13.89
C GLU A 121 9.60 5.88 12.53
N PHE A 122 10.19 7.07 12.44
CA PHE A 122 10.25 7.81 11.19
C PHE A 122 11.50 7.51 10.38
N TYR A 123 11.34 7.51 9.07
CA TYR A 123 12.40 7.27 8.09
C TYR A 123 12.21 8.19 6.89
N ALA A 124 13.27 8.41 6.13
CA ALA A 124 13.17 9.00 4.80
C ALA A 124 14.18 8.36 3.85
N ASP A 125 13.87 8.38 2.55
CA ASP A 125 14.85 8.03 1.51
C ASP A 125 16.03 9.02 1.55
N CYS A 126 15.70 10.29 1.73
CA CYS A 126 16.61 11.42 1.92
C CYS A 126 15.77 12.65 2.29
N LEU A 127 16.40 13.65 2.92
CA LEU A 127 15.78 14.95 3.20
C LEU A 127 16.54 16.11 2.54
N GLU A 128 17.81 15.88 2.21
CA GLU A 128 18.68 16.84 1.52
C GLU A 128 19.59 16.11 0.55
N MET A 129 20.04 16.82 -0.49
CA MET A 129 20.96 16.28 -1.51
C MET A 129 20.58 14.88 -2.03
N CYS A 130 19.28 14.68 -2.26
CA CYS A 130 18.65 13.43 -2.70
C CYS A 130 19.14 12.86 -4.05
N GLY A 131 20.09 13.51 -4.72
CA GLY A 131 20.66 13.06 -5.98
C GLY A 131 19.60 12.83 -7.06
N ASN A 132 19.59 11.62 -7.62
CA ASN A 132 18.65 11.20 -8.67
C ASN A 132 17.36 10.54 -8.14
N ALA A 133 17.04 10.68 -6.85
CA ALA A 133 15.77 10.18 -6.32
C ALA A 133 14.63 10.93 -7.03
N TYR A 134 13.89 10.21 -7.89
CA TYR A 134 12.85 10.82 -8.72
C TYR A 134 11.70 11.37 -7.87
N ASP A 135 11.30 10.64 -6.82
CA ASP A 135 10.29 11.05 -5.84
C ASP A 135 10.66 10.47 -4.45
N PRO A 136 11.47 11.17 -3.63
CA PRO A 136 11.80 10.69 -2.29
C PRO A 136 10.56 10.69 -1.39
N SER A 137 10.52 9.77 -0.43
CA SER A 137 9.42 9.64 0.51
C SER A 137 9.88 9.68 1.96
N VAL A 138 8.95 10.08 2.82
CA VAL A 138 9.04 9.89 4.27
C VAL A 138 8.12 8.76 4.67
N TYR A 139 8.59 7.93 5.59
CA TYR A 139 7.88 6.78 6.09
C TYR A 139 7.72 6.87 7.60
N ALA A 140 6.64 6.28 8.11
CA ALA A 140 6.48 6.03 9.53
C ALA A 140 6.08 4.57 9.73
N LEU A 141 6.88 3.86 10.51
CA LEU A 141 6.67 2.47 10.86
C LEU A 141 6.02 2.38 12.25
N TRP A 142 4.92 1.66 12.31
CA TRP A 142 4.38 1.14 13.56
C TRP A 142 4.57 -0.38 13.60
N GLU A 143 4.96 -0.91 14.76
CA GLU A 143 4.98 -2.34 15.03
C GLU A 143 3.95 -2.69 16.10
N GLY A 144 3.11 -3.65 15.76
CA GLY A 144 2.10 -4.19 16.66
C GLY A 144 2.68 -5.01 17.80
N PRO A 145 1.93 -5.16 18.91
CA PRO A 145 2.33 -6.05 19.98
C PRO A 145 2.33 -7.52 19.52
N ARG A 146 2.96 -8.38 20.32
CA ARG A 146 2.96 -9.85 20.12
C ARG A 146 1.56 -10.44 19.90
N ALA A 147 0.53 -9.86 20.51
CA ALA A 147 -0.85 -10.33 20.38
C ALA A 147 -1.39 -10.33 18.94
N ILE A 148 -0.86 -9.47 18.08
CA ILE A 148 -1.16 -9.44 16.64
C ILE A 148 0.04 -9.91 15.81
N GLY A 149 0.90 -10.77 16.37
CA GLY A 149 2.00 -11.38 15.64
C GLY A 149 3.10 -10.42 15.20
N PHE A 150 3.25 -9.26 15.87
CA PHE A 150 4.19 -8.21 15.47
C PHE A 150 3.92 -7.67 14.05
N THR A 151 2.66 -7.66 13.61
CA THR A 151 2.29 -7.02 12.34
C THR A 151 2.76 -5.57 12.31
N GLN A 152 3.44 -5.21 11.23
CA GLN A 152 3.98 -3.90 10.99
C GLN A 152 3.11 -3.15 9.98
N VAL A 153 2.94 -1.85 10.22
CA VAL A 153 2.26 -0.91 9.33
C VAL A 153 3.27 0.19 8.99
N LEU A 154 3.68 0.25 7.73
CA LEU A 154 4.52 1.31 7.19
C LEU A 154 3.65 2.24 6.35
N VAL A 155 3.46 3.46 6.80
CA VAL A 155 2.81 4.51 6.00
C VAL A 155 3.85 5.37 5.31
N GLU A 156 3.55 5.81 4.10
CA GLU A 156 4.44 6.54 3.21
C GLU A 156 3.79 7.86 2.81
N ALA A 157 4.57 8.93 2.75
CA ALA A 157 4.21 10.17 2.06
C ALA A 157 5.32 10.55 1.09
N MET A 158 4.99 10.57 -0.20
CA MET A 158 5.90 11.09 -1.23
C MET A 158 6.08 12.60 -1.05
N LEU A 159 7.33 13.07 -1.13
CA LEU A 159 7.69 14.47 -0.99
C LEU A 159 7.48 15.24 -2.30
N THR A 160 6.24 15.26 -2.77
CA THR A 160 5.86 15.86 -4.08
C THR A 160 4.94 17.08 -3.95
N ASP A 161 4.25 17.24 -2.81
CA ASP A 161 3.41 18.39 -2.51
C ASP A 161 4.02 19.31 -1.45
N ASP A 162 3.58 20.58 -1.45
CA ASP A 162 4.12 21.63 -0.56
C ASP A 162 4.01 21.26 0.92
N ALA A 163 2.93 20.58 1.36
CA ALA A 163 2.76 20.25 2.77
C ALA A 163 3.75 19.16 3.20
N ALA A 164 3.98 18.15 2.36
CA ALA A 164 4.98 17.11 2.58
C ALA A 164 6.40 17.69 2.59
N ILE A 165 6.72 18.55 1.61
CA ILE A 165 8.03 19.20 1.50
C ILE A 165 8.30 20.13 2.69
N ASP A 166 7.31 20.94 3.10
CA ASP A 166 7.43 21.82 4.26
C ASP A 166 7.62 21.03 5.57
N ALA A 167 6.92 19.90 5.71
CA ALA A 167 7.07 19.01 6.87
C ALA A 167 8.46 18.39 6.93
N ALA A 168 8.97 17.89 5.79
CA ALA A 168 10.34 17.39 5.66
C ALA A 168 11.38 18.48 5.98
N GLY A 169 11.17 19.71 5.50
CA GLY A 169 12.03 20.85 5.78
C GLY A 169 12.10 21.23 7.26
N LYS A 170 10.96 21.21 7.97
CA LYS A 170 10.91 21.43 9.43
C LYS A 170 11.66 20.35 10.20
N TRP A 171 11.46 19.09 9.81
CA TRP A 171 12.15 17.97 10.42
C TRP A 171 13.67 18.05 10.21
N SER A 172 14.12 18.26 8.95
CA SER A 172 15.53 18.48 8.62
C SER A 172 16.13 19.65 9.39
N THR A 173 15.46 20.80 9.44
CA THR A 173 15.97 21.99 10.12
C THR A 173 16.24 21.76 11.60
N GLU A 174 15.33 21.07 12.30
CA GLU A 174 15.54 20.72 13.70
C GLU A 174 16.70 19.73 13.88
N MET A 175 16.86 18.76 12.97
CA MET A 175 18.01 17.85 13.00
C MET A 175 19.33 18.60 12.81
N LYS A 176 19.42 19.46 11.80
CA LYS A 176 20.61 20.27 11.52
C LYS A 176 20.99 21.17 12.69
N LYS A 177 20.01 21.77 13.34
CA LYS A 177 20.21 22.62 14.52
C LYS A 177 20.89 21.88 15.69
N HIS A 178 20.61 20.57 15.85
CA HIS A 178 21.11 19.79 16.99
C HIS A 178 22.31 18.91 16.66
N LYS A 179 22.45 18.46 15.41
CA LYS A 179 23.43 17.45 14.98
C LYS A 179 24.31 17.88 13.80
N GLY A 180 24.01 19.01 13.16
CA GLY A 180 24.74 19.52 11.98
C GLY A 180 24.16 19.02 10.65
N GLU A 181 24.68 19.56 9.55
CA GLU A 181 24.21 19.26 8.18
C GLU A 181 24.52 17.82 7.76
N ASP A 182 25.75 17.36 8.03
CA ASP A 182 26.22 16.00 7.68
C ASP A 182 25.31 14.92 8.25
N PHE A 183 24.73 15.14 9.44
CA PHE A 183 23.78 14.21 10.03
C PHE A 183 22.53 13.97 9.17
N VAL A 184 22.06 15.01 8.48
CA VAL A 184 20.90 14.91 7.57
C VAL A 184 21.34 14.43 6.18
N ILE A 185 22.47 14.90 5.70
CA ILE A 185 23.00 14.52 4.38
C ILE A 185 23.32 13.02 4.33
N ASP A 186 23.92 12.48 5.39
CA ASP A 186 24.32 11.08 5.48
C ASP A 186 23.19 10.16 5.98
N ASN A 187 21.94 10.66 6.03
CA ASN A 187 20.76 9.90 6.47
C ASN A 187 20.85 9.29 7.89
N GLN A 188 21.71 9.83 8.77
CA GLN A 188 21.94 9.28 10.11
C GLN A 188 20.70 9.33 11.03
N TYR A 189 19.71 10.16 10.68
CA TYR A 189 18.42 10.19 11.37
C TYR A 189 17.61 8.90 11.21
N ASN A 190 17.86 8.07 10.19
CA ASN A 190 17.26 6.73 10.08
C ASN A 190 17.79 5.76 11.14
N CYS A 191 18.93 6.07 11.79
CA CYS A 191 19.62 5.22 12.75
C CYS A 191 19.21 5.47 14.20
N GLU A 192 18.63 6.63 14.49
CA GLU A 192 18.21 7.02 15.84
C GLU A 192 16.77 7.54 15.85
N ARG A 193 16.11 7.48 17.00
CA ARG A 193 14.67 7.80 17.13
C ARG A 193 14.42 9.15 17.83
N SER A 194 15.48 9.90 18.13
CA SER A 194 15.43 11.12 18.94
C SER A 194 14.63 12.27 18.29
N PHE A 195 14.45 12.23 16.96
CA PHE A 195 13.70 13.22 16.20
C PHE A 195 12.31 12.76 15.74
N ASP A 196 11.90 11.52 16.05
CA ASP A 196 10.58 11.00 15.70
C ASP A 196 9.41 11.87 16.24
N PRO A 197 9.46 12.44 17.46
CA PRO A 197 8.40 13.34 17.93
C PRO A 197 8.27 14.62 17.09
N ILE A 198 9.40 15.14 16.58
CA ILE A 198 9.43 16.33 15.73
C ILE A 198 8.91 15.99 14.34
N ALA A 199 9.29 14.82 13.80
CA ALA A 199 8.75 14.29 12.56
C ALA A 199 7.22 14.14 12.66
N LEU A 200 6.73 13.44 13.68
CA LEU A 200 5.30 13.26 13.93
C LEU A 200 4.56 14.60 13.97
N GLN A 201 5.11 15.59 14.69
CA GLN A 201 4.50 16.92 14.77
C GLN A 201 4.48 17.64 13.41
N SER A 202 5.55 17.53 12.63
CA SER A 202 5.70 18.18 11.33
C SER A 202 4.79 17.57 10.28
N PHE A 203 4.61 16.25 10.30
CA PHE A 203 3.84 15.47 9.32
C PHE A 203 2.34 15.32 9.67
N LYS A 204 1.85 15.92 10.77
CA LYS A 204 0.40 15.95 11.08
C LYS A 204 -0.52 16.40 9.94
N PRO A 205 -0.20 17.45 9.15
CA PRO A 205 -1.08 17.91 8.08
C PRO A 205 -0.88 17.14 6.75
N VAL A 206 0.07 16.21 6.69
CA VAL A 206 0.48 15.55 5.44
C VAL A 206 -0.40 14.34 5.17
N ALA A 207 -0.90 14.25 3.94
CA ALA A 207 -1.60 13.07 3.46
C ALA A 207 -0.58 11.97 3.14
N ILE A 208 -0.92 10.73 3.49
CA ILE A 208 -0.10 9.58 3.09
C ILE A 208 -0.48 9.12 1.68
N THR A 209 0.51 8.67 0.93
CA THR A 209 0.40 8.23 -0.47
C THR A 209 0.32 6.71 -0.59
N ALA A 210 0.81 5.97 0.40
CA ALA A 210 0.68 4.52 0.45
C ALA A 210 0.70 3.97 1.87
N VAL A 211 0.26 2.73 1.99
CA VAL A 211 0.44 1.92 3.21
C VAL A 211 0.91 0.52 2.82
N THR A 212 1.90 0.02 3.55
CA THR A 212 2.44 -1.33 3.43
C THR A 212 2.23 -2.06 4.75
N ILE A 213 1.69 -3.27 4.70
CA ILE A 213 1.41 -4.12 5.87
C ILE A 213 2.10 -5.47 5.71
N GLY A 214 2.68 -5.98 6.78
CA GLY A 214 3.33 -7.30 6.77
C GLY A 214 4.13 -7.54 8.04
N THR A 215 5.17 -8.35 7.93
CA THR A 215 6.21 -8.50 8.96
C THR A 215 7.58 -8.26 8.32
N GLN A 216 8.53 -7.75 9.11
CA GLN A 216 9.88 -7.44 8.65
C GLN A 216 9.88 -6.52 7.41
N LEU A 217 9.05 -5.47 7.45
CA LEU A 217 8.95 -4.50 6.38
C LEU A 217 10.30 -3.85 6.11
N SER A 218 10.64 -3.73 4.83
CA SER A 218 11.80 -2.96 4.40
C SER A 218 11.58 -1.49 4.73
N LYS A 219 12.61 -0.84 5.25
CA LYS A 219 12.62 0.58 5.60
C LYS A 219 13.95 1.19 5.16
N PRO A 220 14.01 2.51 4.91
CA PRO A 220 15.26 3.18 4.60
C PRO A 220 16.36 2.83 5.62
N GLY A 221 17.55 2.56 5.09
CA GLY A 221 18.70 2.14 5.87
C GLY A 221 19.28 3.25 6.74
N CYS A 222 20.07 2.80 7.71
CA CYS A 222 21.02 3.56 8.49
C CYS A 222 22.40 3.59 7.81
#